data_AF-A0A9Q3H0E3-F1
#
_entry.id   AF-A0A9Q3H0E3-F1
#
_cell.length_a   1.000
_cell.length_b   1.000
_cell.length_c   1.000
_cell.angle_alpha   90.00
_cell.angle_beta   90.00
_cell.angle_gamma   90.00
#
_symmetry.space_group_name_H-M   'P 1'
#
loop_
_entity.id
_entity.type
_entity.pdbx_description
1 polymer ?
#
loop_
_entity_poly.entity_id
_entity_poly.type
_entity_poly.pdbx_seq_one_letter_code
_entity_poly.pdbx_strand_id
1 'polypeptide(L)'
;MDLPPLSFHAPLKEQWEEGGEPEEIETVLKAFPPAYHRYLDLLSKVKAKKIPLNHACYHHIKLEGLLPPVGAIYSLSNHESGTLKAYILEN
;
A
#
# COMPACT_ATOMS: atom_id res chain seq x y z
N MET A 1 19.05 2.53 28.23
CA MET A 1 18.73 1.62 27.10
C MET A 1 18.81 2.47 25.86
N ASP A 2 19.95 2.43 25.18
CA ASP A 2 20.17 3.18 23.95
C ASP A 2 19.48 2.45 22.79
N LEU A 3 18.54 3.12 22.14
CA LEU A 3 17.91 2.63 20.92
C LEU A 3 18.95 2.65 19.79
N PRO A 4 19.04 1.61 18.95
CA PRO A 4 19.92 1.64 17.80
C PRO A 4 19.50 2.76 16.84
N PRO A 5 20.46 3.46 16.19
CA PRO A 5 20.12 4.44 15.17
C PRO A 5 19.39 3.73 14.03
N LEU A 6 18.26 4.30 13.60
CA LEU A 6 17.50 3.85 12.44
C LEU A 6 18.37 4.02 11.19
N SER A 7 19.21 3.03 10.89
CA SER A 7 19.97 2.97 9.65
C SER A 7 19.06 2.46 8.53
N PHE A 8 18.24 3.34 7.99
CA PHE A 8 17.52 3.08 6.74
C PHE A 8 17.48 4.38 5.94
N HIS A 9 18.32 4.48 4.93
CA HIS A 9 17.94 4.78 3.54
C HIS A 9 19.22 4.95 2.72
N ALA A 10 19.34 4.18 1.65
CA ALA A 10 20.36 4.38 0.62
C ALA A 10 20.21 5.77 -0.02
N PRO A 11 21.27 6.31 -0.67
CA PRO A 11 21.21 7.61 -1.33
C PRO A 11 20.03 7.70 -2.30
N LEU A 12 19.35 8.85 -2.29
CA LEU A 12 18.12 9.14 -3.02
C LEU A 12 18.20 8.88 -4.54
N LYS A 13 19.39 8.77 -5.13
CA LYS A 13 19.56 8.43 -6.55
C LYS A 13 19.28 6.96 -6.87
N GLU A 14 19.57 6.03 -5.96
CA GLU A 14 19.41 4.59 -6.22
C GLU A 14 17.97 4.11 -5.97
N GLN A 15 17.12 4.90 -5.30
CA GLN A 15 15.75 4.50 -4.93
C GLN A 15 14.69 4.82 -6.00
N TRP A 16 15.07 5.52 -7.07
CA TRP A 16 14.14 6.03 -8.09
C TRP A 16 14.37 5.45 -9.49
N GLU A 17 15.43 4.67 -9.72
CA GLU A 17 15.62 3.97 -11.00
C GLU A 17 14.66 2.79 -11.21
N GLU A 18 13.95 2.35 -10.16
CA GLU A 18 13.03 1.21 -10.24
C GLU A 18 11.55 1.65 -10.31
N GLY A 19 11.19 2.33 -11.40
CA GLY A 19 9.81 2.32 -11.92
C GLY A 19 8.95 3.57 -11.70
N GLY A 20 9.51 4.77 -11.52
CA GLY A 20 8.74 6.02 -11.68
C GLY A 20 8.96 6.62 -13.07
N GLU A 21 7.90 6.97 -13.79
CA GLU A 21 8.04 7.72 -15.04
C GLU A 21 8.74 9.07 -14.72
N PRO A 22 9.84 9.41 -15.42
CA PRO A 22 10.70 10.54 -15.07
C PRO A 22 9.95 11.89 -15.03
N GLU A 23 8.89 12.02 -15.83
CA GLU A 23 8.07 13.23 -15.95
C GLU A 23 7.20 13.51 -14.70
N GLU A 24 6.75 12.46 -13.99
CA GLU A 24 5.98 12.63 -12.75
C GLU A 24 6.87 13.14 -11.61
N ILE A 25 8.13 12.73 -11.57
CA ILE A 25 9.08 13.04 -10.48
C ILE A 25 9.47 14.53 -10.54
N GLU A 26 9.80 15.05 -11.71
CA GLU A 26 10.19 16.45 -11.88
C GLU A 26 9.04 17.43 -11.56
N THR A 27 7.82 17.07 -11.95
CA THR A 27 6.62 17.88 -11.67
C THR A 27 6.36 17.98 -10.17
N VAL A 28 6.48 16.85 -9.44
CA VAL A 28 6.27 16.81 -8.00
C VAL A 28 7.40 17.51 -7.24
N LEU A 29 8.65 17.36 -7.67
CA LEU A 29 9.81 18.06 -7.07
C LEU A 29 9.68 19.58 -7.14
N LYS A 30 9.10 20.10 -8.23
CA LYS A 30 8.85 21.53 -8.42
C LYS A 30 7.66 22.05 -7.60
N ALA A 31 6.65 21.21 -7.35
CA ALA A 31 5.44 21.57 -6.61
C ALA A 31 5.65 21.53 -5.08
N PHE A 32 6.56 20.71 -4.57
CA PHE A 32 6.75 20.50 -3.14
C PHE A 32 7.98 21.24 -2.58
N PRO A 33 7.86 21.85 -1.38
CA PRO A 33 9.01 22.41 -0.68
C PRO A 33 10.09 21.35 -0.41
N PRO A 34 11.39 21.72 -0.43
CA PRO A 34 12.51 20.79 -0.21
C PRO A 34 12.43 19.98 1.08
N ALA A 35 11.79 20.53 2.13
CA ALA A 35 11.58 19.85 3.41
C ALA A 35 10.79 18.53 3.29
N TYR A 36 9.98 18.38 2.24
CA TYR A 36 9.13 17.21 2.02
C TYR A 36 9.66 16.27 0.94
N HIS A 37 10.83 16.57 0.33
CA HIS A 37 11.43 15.72 -0.71
C HIS A 37 11.73 14.29 -0.23
N ARG A 38 11.94 14.13 1.09
CA ARG A 38 12.11 12.82 1.75
C ARG A 38 10.85 11.94 1.80
N TYR A 39 9.67 12.48 1.46
CA TYR A 39 8.38 11.78 1.51
C TYR A 39 7.75 11.58 0.13
N LEU A 40 8.45 11.92 -0.94
CA LEU A 40 7.93 11.85 -2.31
C LEU A 40 7.57 10.41 -2.71
N ASP A 41 8.24 9.44 -2.08
CA ASP A 41 7.94 8.01 -2.13
C ASP A 41 6.45 7.71 -1.87
N LEU A 42 5.81 8.46 -0.97
CA LEU A 42 4.39 8.30 -0.62
C LEU A 42 3.45 8.76 -1.74
N LEU A 43 3.94 9.64 -2.63
CA LEU A 43 3.16 10.21 -3.72
C LEU A 43 3.32 9.40 -5.02
N SER A 44 4.27 8.46 -5.07
CA SER A 44 4.46 7.58 -6.22
C SER A 44 3.29 6.62 -6.33
N LYS A 45 2.52 6.74 -7.42
CA LYS A 45 1.44 5.80 -7.76
C LYS A 45 1.95 4.35 -7.85
N VAL A 46 3.20 4.18 -8.31
CA VAL A 46 3.80 2.85 -8.48
C VAL A 46 4.18 2.23 -7.13
N LYS A 47 4.76 3.00 -6.21
CA LYS A 47 5.00 2.51 -4.84
C LYS A 47 3.70 2.31 -4.06
N ALA A 48 2.70 3.18 -4.25
CA ALA A 48 1.39 3.07 -3.60
C ALA A 48 0.60 1.82 -4.00
N LYS A 49 0.82 1.29 -5.21
CA LYS A 49 0.25 0.00 -5.65
C LYS A 49 0.88 -1.22 -4.96
N LYS A 50 2.07 -1.08 -4.37
CA LYS A 50 2.73 -2.18 -3.67
C LYS A 50 2.16 -2.26 -2.26
N ILE A 51 1.75 -3.46 -1.86
CA ILE A 51 1.32 -3.73 -0.48
C ILE A 51 2.51 -3.44 0.44
N PRO A 52 2.36 -2.62 1.49
CA PRO A 52 3.43 -2.36 2.44
C PRO A 52 3.89 -3.66 3.10
N LEU A 53 5.18 -3.74 3.43
CA LEU A 53 5.76 -4.91 4.08
C LEU A 53 5.02 -5.19 5.40
N ASN A 54 4.79 -6.47 5.70
CA ASN A 54 4.09 -6.90 6.91
C ASN A 54 4.74 -6.27 8.17
N HIS A 55 4.07 -5.28 8.76
CA HIS A 55 4.51 -4.56 9.95
C HIS A 55 4.06 -5.31 11.20
N ALA A 56 4.90 -5.32 12.24
CA ALA A 56 4.56 -5.92 13.52
C ALA A 56 3.28 -5.33 14.18
N CYS A 57 2.82 -4.16 13.72
CA CYS A 57 1.63 -3.48 14.20
C CYS A 57 0.34 -3.82 13.44
N TYR A 58 0.35 -4.77 12.50
CA TYR A 58 -0.90 -5.29 11.93
C TYR A 58 -1.77 -5.87 13.06
N HIS A 59 -3.07 -5.63 12.96
CA HIS A 59 -4.02 -6.11 13.97
C HIS A 59 -4.07 -7.64 13.91
N HIS A 60 -3.42 -8.28 14.88
CA HIS A 60 -3.43 -9.73 15.00
C HIS A 60 -4.78 -10.16 15.56
N ILE A 61 -5.62 -10.76 14.72
CA ILE A 61 -6.86 -11.40 15.17
C ILE A 61 -6.47 -12.74 15.78
N LYS A 62 -6.50 -12.81 17.11
CA LYS A 62 -6.35 -14.09 17.81
C LYS A 62 -7.60 -14.92 17.59
N LEU A 63 -7.43 -16.10 17.02
CA LEU A 63 -8.51 -17.06 16.84
C LEU A 63 -8.71 -17.81 18.17
N GLU A 64 -9.55 -17.26 19.04
CA GLU A 64 -9.94 -17.87 20.31
C GLU A 64 -11.39 -18.37 20.22
N GLY A 65 -11.66 -19.59 20.70
CA GLY A 65 -13.01 -20.17 20.74
C GLY A 65 -13.31 -21.23 19.66
N LEU A 66 -14.59 -21.60 19.55
CA LEU A 66 -15.06 -22.58 18.58
C LEU A 66 -15.11 -21.98 17.16
N LEU A 67 -14.83 -22.81 16.15
CA LEU A 67 -14.97 -22.43 14.75
C LEU A 67 -16.40 -21.93 14.47
N PRO A 68 -16.57 -20.75 13.84
CA PRO A 68 -17.90 -20.25 13.53
C PRO A 68 -18.60 -21.21 12.55
N PRO A 69 -19.92 -21.41 12.69
CA PRO A 69 -20.68 -22.21 11.75
C PRO A 69 -20.64 -21.55 10.37
N VAL A 70 -20.59 -22.37 9.32
CA VAL A 70 -20.65 -21.88 7.94
C VAL A 70 -22.04 -21.29 7.70
N GLY A 71 -22.09 -19.97 7.50
CA GLY A 71 -23.32 -19.25 7.15
C GLY A 71 -23.76 -19.55 5.72
N ALA A 72 -25.06 -19.48 5.46
CA ALA A 72 -25.57 -19.54 4.10
C ALA A 72 -25.16 -18.27 3.34
N ILE A 73 -24.60 -18.45 2.14
CA ILE A 73 -24.35 -17.34 1.22
C ILE A 73 -25.65 -17.13 0.42
N TYR A 74 -26.27 -15.97 0.59
CA TYR A 74 -27.46 -15.63 -0.18
C TYR A 74 -27.11 -15.36 -1.63
N SER A 75 -27.93 -15.88 -2.55
CA SER A 75 -27.75 -15.65 -3.98
C SER A 75 -27.90 -14.17 -4.30
N LEU A 76 -26.89 -13.62 -4.98
CA LEU A 76 -26.94 -12.27 -5.50
C LEU A 76 -27.83 -12.22 -6.74
N SER A 77 -28.50 -11.08 -6.96
CA SER A 77 -29.12 -10.80 -8.25
C SER A 77 -28.06 -10.70 -9.35
N ASN A 78 -28.48 -10.82 -10.61
CA ASN A 78 -27.57 -10.72 -11.76
C ASN A 78 -26.81 -9.38 -11.79
N HIS A 79 -27.48 -8.29 -11.39
CA HIS A 79 -26.87 -6.97 -11.31
C HIS A 79 -25.78 -6.93 -10.23
N GLU A 80 -26.10 -7.33 -9.00
CA GLU A 80 -25.15 -7.33 -7.88
C GLU A 80 -23.96 -8.26 -8.13
N SER A 81 -24.21 -9.43 -8.72
CA SER A 81 -23.15 -10.37 -9.12
C SER A 81 -22.24 -9.76 -10.19
N GLY A 82 -22.81 -9.05 -11.17
CA GLY A 82 -22.06 -8.33 -12.18
C GLY A 82 -21.17 -7.24 -11.60
N THR A 83 -21.73 -6.41 -10.71
CA THR A 83 -20.98 -5.34 -10.02
C THR A 83 -19.85 -5.91 -9.16
N LEU A 84 -20.13 -6.95 -8.37
CA LEU A 84 -19.13 -7.57 -7.51
C LEU A 84 -17.97 -8.17 -8.32
N LYS A 85 -18.28 -8.84 -9.44
CA LYS A 85 -17.25 -9.39 -10.34
C LYS A 85 -16.39 -8.30 -10.94
N ALA A 86 -16.99 -7.20 -11.39
CA ALA A 86 -16.25 -6.06 -11.95
C ALA A 86 -15.28 -5.49 -10.91
N TYR A 87 -15.75 -5.28 -9.68
CA TYR A 87 -14.92 -4.77 -8.58
C TYR A 87 -13.74 -5.69 -8.23
N ILE A 88 -13.99 -7.00 -8.15
CA ILE A 88 -12.95 -8.00 -7.85
C ILE A 88 -11.91 -8.08 -8.98
N LEU A 89 -12.31 -7.84 -10.24
CA LEU A 89 -11.37 -7.87 -11.36
C LEU A 89 -10.53 -6.60 -11.48
N GLU A 90 -11.02 -5.47 -10.96
CA GLU A 90 -10.35 -4.18 -11.01
C GLU A 90 -9.25 -4.03 -9.94
N ASN A 91 -9.33 -4.78 -8.84
CA ASN A 91 -8.48 -4.64 -7.64
C ASN A 91 -7.73 -5.93 -7.30
#